data_AF-A0A2A9FID5-F1
#
_entry.id   AF-A0A2A9FID5-F1
#
_cell.length_a   1.000
_cell.length_b   1.000
_cell.length_c   1.000
_cell.angle_alpha   90.00
_cell.angle_beta   90.00
_cell.angle_gamma   90.00
#
_symmetry.space_group_name_H-M   'P 1'
#
loop_
_entity.id
_entity.type
_entity.pdbx_description
1 polymer ?
#
loop_
_entity_poly.entity_id
_entity_poly.type
_entity_poly.pdbx_seq_one_letter_code
_entity_poly.pdbx_strand_id
1 'polypeptide(L)'
;MSTFPQSLNPVRGGFVLIDLATGKPKTIPFQYNPDTLTRTLQPQGIGNEPGDRLEALRLKGPPHETYKFDAEFDAAAEPERFPDGLFPLLCALERSISPTYDQLWSENDDAGKGLLEIAPAEAPLTVLVLGPRRVVPVRITEFSVTEEAFDASLNPIRAKVSVGVRVLTVDDLGYLHKGGGLYLTHLQQKERFAAAVDHPVTDVGVPRI
;
A
#
# COMPACT_ATOMS: atom_id res chain seq x y z
N MET A 1 -7.64 -7.00 -30.68
CA MET A 1 -7.39 -7.90 -29.54
C MET A 1 -5.88 -8.17 -29.49
N SER A 2 -5.09 -7.31 -28.83
CA SER A 2 -3.64 -7.54 -28.73
C SER A 2 -3.37 -8.54 -27.61
N THR A 3 -3.06 -9.78 -27.99
CA THR A 3 -2.65 -10.83 -27.05
C THR A 3 -1.25 -10.50 -26.56
N PHE A 4 -1.16 -9.87 -25.38
CA PHE A 4 0.09 -9.75 -24.65
C PHE A 4 0.58 -11.16 -24.27
N PRO A 5 1.88 -11.46 -24.37
CA PRO A 5 2.39 -12.78 -24.00
C PRO A 5 2.20 -13.01 -22.50
N GLN A 6 1.31 -13.94 -22.14
CA GLN A 6 1.20 -14.46 -20.78
C GLN A 6 2.50 -15.24 -20.48
N SER A 7 3.40 -14.62 -19.73
CA SER A 7 4.50 -15.35 -19.11
C SER A 7 3.92 -16.43 -18.18
N LEU A 8 4.46 -17.65 -18.23
CA LEU A 8 4.02 -18.79 -17.42
C LEU A 8 4.07 -18.54 -15.89
N ASN A 9 4.80 -17.51 -15.44
CA ASN A 9 4.79 -17.01 -14.06
C ASN A 9 4.79 -15.47 -14.06
N PRO A 10 3.63 -14.80 -14.10
CA PRO A 10 3.58 -13.35 -14.02
C PRO A 10 4.11 -12.89 -12.65
N VAL A 11 4.80 -11.75 -12.63
CA VAL A 11 5.16 -11.11 -11.36
C VAL A 11 3.86 -10.75 -10.63
N ARG A 12 3.69 -11.30 -9.42
CA ARG A 12 2.52 -11.06 -8.59
C ARG A 12 2.76 -9.83 -7.71
N GLY A 13 1.74 -8.99 -7.60
CA GLY A 13 1.67 -7.99 -6.55
C GLY A 13 1.38 -8.62 -5.20
N GLY A 14 1.49 -7.84 -4.13
CA GLY A 14 1.14 -8.28 -2.80
C GLY A 14 1.55 -7.31 -1.72
N PHE A 15 1.25 -7.69 -0.49
CA PHE A 15 1.71 -7.00 0.72
C PHE A 15 2.87 -7.75 1.36
N VAL A 16 3.84 -6.99 1.87
CA VAL A 16 4.89 -7.49 2.74
C VAL A 16 4.78 -6.73 4.05
N LEU A 17 4.43 -7.45 5.11
CA LEU A 17 4.33 -6.93 6.47
C LEU A 17 5.67 -7.17 7.15
N ILE A 18 6.32 -6.11 7.63
CA ILE A 18 7.60 -6.19 8.33
C ILE A 18 7.35 -5.85 9.78
N ASP A 19 7.49 -6.85 10.65
CA ASP A 19 7.51 -6.64 12.09
C ASP A 19 8.78 -5.87 12.46
N LEU A 20 8.63 -4.71 13.10
CA LEU A 20 9.76 -3.82 13.39
C LEU A 20 10.65 -4.33 14.53
N ALA A 21 10.10 -5.14 15.44
CA ALA A 21 10.84 -5.71 16.57
C ALA A 21 11.71 -6.90 16.14
N THR A 22 11.19 -7.77 15.28
CA THR A 22 11.88 -8.99 14.83
C THR A 22 12.53 -8.86 13.45
N GLY A 23 12.11 -7.88 12.65
CA GLY A 23 12.54 -7.69 11.26
C GLY A 23 12.06 -8.78 10.29
N LYS A 24 11.22 -9.72 10.74
CA LYS A 24 10.76 -10.85 9.92
C LYS A 24 9.66 -10.40 8.96
N PRO A 25 9.84 -10.62 7.63
CA PRO A 25 8.79 -10.31 6.66
C PRO A 25 7.74 -11.42 6.63
N LYS A 26 6.47 -11.02 6.60
CA LYS A 26 5.33 -11.88 6.25
C LYS A 26 4.74 -11.39 4.93
N THR A 27 4.75 -12.26 3.92
CA THR A 27 4.28 -11.92 2.56
C THR A 27 2.89 -12.47 2.30
N ILE A 28 2.01 -11.63 1.77
CA ILE A 28 0.66 -11.98 1.33
C ILE A 28 0.57 -11.63 -0.16
N PRO A 29 0.81 -12.61 -1.06
CA PRO A 29 0.74 -12.38 -2.50
C PRO A 29 -0.72 -12.27 -2.94
N PHE A 30 -0.99 -11.42 -3.92
CA PHE A 30 -2.27 -11.44 -4.62
C PHE A 30 -2.39 -12.71 -5.44
N GLN A 31 -3.56 -13.33 -5.43
CA GLN A 31 -3.83 -14.48 -6.28
C GLN A 31 -3.95 -14.02 -7.73
N TYR A 32 -4.73 -12.96 -7.94
CA TYR A 32 -4.84 -12.24 -9.20
C TYR A 32 -4.33 -10.81 -9.04
N ASN A 33 -3.54 -10.33 -9.99
CA ASN A 33 -3.14 -8.92 -10.00
C ASN A 33 -4.38 -8.04 -10.24
N PRO A 34 -4.46 -6.85 -9.63
CA PRO A 34 -5.60 -5.97 -9.82
C PRO A 34 -5.72 -5.57 -11.29
N ASP A 35 -6.92 -5.69 -11.86
CA ASP A 35 -7.22 -5.24 -13.22
C ASP A 35 -7.12 -3.73 -13.36
N THR A 36 -7.52 -3.01 -12.30
CA THR A 36 -7.49 -1.54 -12.25
C THR A 36 -6.78 -1.08 -11.00
N LEU A 37 -5.88 -0.10 -11.18
CA LEU A 37 -5.18 0.59 -10.10
C LEU A 37 -5.41 2.09 -10.23
N THR A 38 -6.12 2.67 -9.28
CA THR A 38 -6.32 4.12 -9.20
C THR A 38 -5.23 4.71 -8.33
N ARG A 39 -4.52 5.72 -8.86
CA ARG A 39 -3.45 6.43 -8.15
C ARG A 39 -3.77 7.92 -8.12
N THR A 40 -3.72 8.52 -6.93
CA THR A 40 -3.98 9.96 -6.74
C THR A 40 -2.77 10.60 -6.06
N LEU A 41 -2.36 11.79 -6.52
CA LEU A 41 -1.30 12.57 -5.90
C LEU A 41 -1.83 13.95 -5.57
N GLN A 42 -1.70 14.36 -4.31
CA GLN A 42 -2.06 15.70 -3.84
C GLN A 42 -0.77 16.46 -3.52
N PRO A 43 -0.41 17.49 -4.30
CA PRO A 43 0.76 18.32 -4.03
C PRO A 43 0.64 19.05 -2.69
N GLN A 44 1.75 19.16 -1.97
CA GLN A 44 1.83 19.94 -0.74
C GLN A 44 2.40 21.34 -1.07
N GLY A 45 1.54 22.30 -1.41
CA GLY A 45 1.92 23.70 -1.67
C GLY A 45 1.94 24.56 -0.40
N ILE A 46 2.44 25.80 -0.52
CA ILE A 46 2.37 26.84 0.51
C ILE A 46 1.38 27.91 0.03
N GLY A 47 0.44 28.31 0.91
CA GLY A 47 -0.53 29.39 0.67
C GLY A 47 -1.87 28.94 0.08
N ASN A 48 -2.93 28.94 0.89
CA ASN A 48 -4.32 28.79 0.43
C ASN A 48 -4.97 30.15 0.07
N GLU A 49 -4.23 31.26 0.20
CA GLU A 49 -4.73 32.61 -0.05
C GLU A 49 -4.28 33.13 -1.43
N PRO A 50 -5.22 33.65 -2.26
CA PRO A 50 -4.87 34.25 -3.53
C PRO A 50 -4.13 35.57 -3.32
N GLY A 51 -2.86 35.65 -3.73
CA GLY A 51 -2.11 36.92 -3.75
C GLY A 51 -0.61 36.82 -3.62
N ASP A 52 -0.08 35.70 -3.08
CA ASP A 52 1.35 35.59 -2.82
C ASP A 52 2.12 35.06 -4.05
N ARG A 53 2.50 35.99 -4.93
CA ARG A 53 3.14 35.73 -6.24
C ARG A 53 4.47 34.99 -6.16
N LEU A 54 5.10 34.89 -4.99
CA LEU A 54 6.40 34.24 -4.80
C LEU A 54 6.31 32.79 -4.31
N GLU A 55 5.12 32.31 -3.96
CA GLU A 55 4.94 30.99 -3.33
C GLU A 55 4.27 29.95 -4.24
N ALA A 56 3.76 30.36 -5.41
CA ALA A 56 2.94 29.52 -6.30
C ALA A 56 3.60 28.21 -6.79
N LEU A 57 4.93 28.13 -6.80
CA LEU A 57 5.69 26.94 -7.23
C LEU A 57 6.44 26.24 -6.10
N ARG A 58 6.30 26.70 -4.85
CA ARG A 58 7.02 26.11 -3.72
C ARG A 58 6.26 24.88 -3.20
N LEU A 59 6.98 23.77 -3.10
CA LEU A 59 6.50 22.54 -2.49
C LEU A 59 7.08 22.40 -1.09
N LYS A 60 6.25 22.05 -0.12
CA LYS A 60 6.66 21.81 1.28
C LYS A 60 7.31 20.44 1.48
N GLY A 61 6.95 19.48 0.63
CA GLY A 61 7.41 18.09 0.73
C GLY A 61 6.86 17.26 -0.44
N PRO A 62 7.08 15.93 -0.41
CA PRO A 62 6.56 15.05 -1.43
C PRO A 62 5.02 15.03 -1.43
N PRO A 63 4.35 14.81 -2.57
CA PRO A 63 2.90 14.79 -2.62
C PRO A 63 2.32 13.64 -1.78
N HIS A 64 1.12 13.84 -1.21
CA HIS A 64 0.37 12.75 -0.60
C HIS A 64 -0.12 11.82 -1.71
N GLU A 65 0.47 10.63 -1.78
CA GLU A 65 0.17 9.63 -2.80
C GLU A 65 -0.72 8.54 -2.22
N THR A 66 -1.83 8.25 -2.88
CA THR A 66 -2.76 7.18 -2.51
C THR A 66 -2.99 6.22 -3.67
N TYR A 67 -3.25 4.96 -3.34
CA TYR A 67 -3.62 3.90 -4.26
C TYR A 67 -4.94 3.28 -3.82
N LYS A 68 -5.82 3.00 -4.78
CA LYS A 68 -7.03 2.20 -4.59
C LYS A 68 -7.08 1.10 -5.63
N PHE A 69 -7.32 -0.12 -5.18
CA PHE A 69 -7.44 -1.29 -6.04
C PHE A 69 -8.21 -2.41 -5.34
N ASP A 70 -8.67 -3.36 -6.15
CA ASP A 70 -9.34 -4.57 -5.69
C ASP A 70 -8.42 -5.77 -5.90
N ALA A 71 -8.27 -6.60 -4.86
CA ALA A 71 -7.59 -7.88 -4.93
C ALA A 71 -8.63 -9.00 -4.83
N GLU A 72 -8.62 -9.90 -5.80
CA GLU A 72 -9.56 -11.03 -5.86
C GLU A 72 -8.86 -12.33 -5.47
N PHE A 73 -9.60 -13.17 -4.76
CA PHE A 73 -9.15 -14.47 -4.28
C PHE A 73 -10.25 -15.52 -4.56
N ASP A 74 -9.82 -16.69 -5.04
CA ASP A 74 -10.67 -17.85 -5.33
C ASP A 74 -9.98 -19.13 -4.84
N ALA A 75 -10.46 -19.68 -3.73
CA ALA A 75 -9.97 -20.94 -3.17
C ALA A 75 -10.24 -22.14 -4.09
N ALA A 76 -11.28 -22.11 -4.92
CA ALA A 76 -11.61 -23.22 -5.82
C ALA A 76 -10.58 -23.40 -6.94
N ALA A 77 -9.80 -22.35 -7.25
CA ALA A 77 -8.71 -22.42 -8.23
C ALA A 77 -7.45 -23.11 -7.68
N GLU A 78 -7.22 -23.08 -6.36
CA GLU A 78 -6.06 -23.68 -5.69
C GLU A 78 -6.50 -24.41 -4.38
N PRO A 79 -7.35 -25.45 -4.45
CA PRO A 79 -7.99 -26.04 -3.26
C PRO A 79 -6.97 -26.66 -2.28
N GLU A 80 -5.85 -27.18 -2.78
CA GLU A 80 -4.76 -27.71 -1.94
C GLU A 80 -4.09 -26.63 -1.08
N ARG A 81 -4.14 -25.37 -1.50
CA ARG A 81 -3.55 -24.23 -0.79
C ARG A 81 -4.50 -23.64 0.25
N PHE A 82 -5.80 -23.85 0.07
CA PHE A 82 -6.87 -23.26 0.87
C PHE A 82 -7.82 -24.35 1.40
N PRO A 83 -7.32 -25.28 2.25
CA PRO A 83 -8.14 -26.39 2.77
C PRO A 83 -9.31 -25.89 3.62
N ASP A 84 -9.15 -24.75 4.30
CA ASP A 84 -10.18 -24.09 5.13
C ASP A 84 -10.78 -22.86 4.42
N GLY A 85 -10.76 -22.84 3.08
CA GLY A 85 -11.19 -21.69 2.29
C GLY A 85 -10.28 -20.46 2.46
N LEU A 86 -10.85 -19.27 2.23
CA LEU A 86 -10.14 -17.99 2.25
C LEU A 86 -10.12 -17.33 3.63
N PHE A 87 -10.83 -17.86 4.62
CA PHE A 87 -10.95 -17.23 5.93
C PHE A 87 -9.60 -16.96 6.61
N PRO A 88 -8.63 -17.91 6.67
CA PRO A 88 -7.32 -17.64 7.27
C PRO A 88 -6.51 -16.55 6.55
N LEU A 89 -6.69 -16.43 5.23
CA LEU A 89 -6.04 -15.41 4.41
C LEU A 89 -6.60 -14.02 4.72
N LEU A 90 -7.93 -13.90 4.84
CA LEU A 90 -8.61 -12.66 5.19
C LEU A 90 -8.20 -12.20 6.59
N CYS A 91 -8.20 -13.10 7.59
CA CYS A 91 -7.71 -12.77 8.93
C CYS A 91 -6.23 -12.33 8.93
N ALA A 92 -5.40 -12.89 8.04
CA ALA A 92 -4.01 -12.47 7.91
C ALA A 92 -3.87 -11.04 7.37
N LEU A 93 -4.77 -10.61 6.48
CA LEU A 93 -4.85 -9.23 6.00
C LEU A 93 -5.43 -8.30 7.06
N GLU A 94 -6.48 -8.69 7.78
CA GLU A 94 -7.07 -7.90 8.87
C GLU A 94 -6.08 -7.64 10.01
N ARG A 95 -5.23 -8.62 10.33
CA ARG A 95 -4.16 -8.44 11.31
C ARG A 95 -3.16 -7.34 10.94
N SER A 96 -3.10 -6.90 9.68
CA SER A 96 -2.24 -5.78 9.27
C SER A 96 -2.79 -4.40 9.67
N ILE A 97 -4.09 -4.30 9.95
CA ILE A 97 -4.78 -3.04 10.29
C ILE A 97 -5.26 -2.99 11.74
N SER A 98 -5.15 -4.09 12.48
CA SER A 98 -5.62 -4.21 13.86
C SER A 98 -4.45 -4.47 14.82
N PRO A 99 -4.49 -3.91 16.04
CA PRO A 99 -3.53 -4.27 17.09
C PRO A 99 -3.67 -5.74 17.46
N THR A 100 -2.58 -6.31 17.95
CA THR A 100 -2.58 -7.69 18.44
C THR A 100 -3.29 -7.80 19.79
N TYR A 101 -3.77 -9.00 20.11
CA TYR A 101 -4.35 -9.30 21.42
C TYR A 101 -3.41 -8.92 22.57
N ASP A 102 -2.12 -9.26 22.46
CA ASP A 102 -1.12 -8.98 23.49
C ASP A 102 -0.91 -7.46 23.69
N GLN A 103 -0.95 -6.68 22.60
CA GLN A 103 -0.86 -5.21 22.67
C GLN A 103 -2.08 -4.64 23.42
N LEU A 104 -3.29 -5.06 23.08
CA LEU A 104 -4.52 -4.61 23.74
C LEU A 104 -4.55 -4.98 25.23
N TRP A 105 -4.05 -6.18 25.58
CA TRP A 105 -3.99 -6.61 26.98
C TRP A 105 -2.91 -5.87 27.78
N SER A 106 -1.74 -5.62 27.17
CA SER A 106 -0.70 -4.80 27.79
C SER A 106 -1.20 -3.39 28.06
N GLU A 107 -1.88 -2.78 27.08
CA GLU A 107 -2.48 -1.44 27.21
C GLU A 107 -3.50 -1.40 28.36
N ASN A 108 -4.36 -2.43 28.48
CA ASN A 108 -5.33 -2.52 29.57
C ASN A 108 -4.68 -2.71 30.95
N ASP A 109 -3.61 -3.50 31.05
CA ASP A 109 -2.86 -3.70 32.30
C ASP A 109 -2.12 -2.42 32.74
N ASP A 110 -1.51 -1.69 31.80
CA ASP A 110 -0.85 -0.41 32.05
C ASP A 110 -1.85 0.66 32.50
N ALA A 111 -3.01 0.73 31.84
CA ALA A 111 -4.11 1.60 32.25
C ALA A 111 -4.61 1.27 33.66
N GLY A 112 -4.71 -0.02 34.02
CA GLY A 112 -5.06 -0.48 35.36
C GLY A 112 -4.07 -0.06 36.45
N LYS A 113 -2.80 0.18 36.09
CA LYS A 113 -1.74 0.70 36.96
C LYS A 113 -1.67 2.23 37.02
N GLY A 114 -2.54 2.92 36.29
CA GLY A 114 -2.51 4.38 36.19
C GLY A 114 -1.35 4.92 35.34
N LEU A 115 -0.73 4.07 34.51
CA LEU A 115 0.25 4.52 33.52
C LEU A 115 -0.51 5.14 32.34
N LEU A 116 -0.14 6.37 31.99
CA LEU A 116 -0.74 7.06 30.86
C LEU A 116 0.09 6.75 29.62
N GLU A 117 -0.52 6.09 28.63
CA GLU A 117 0.13 5.81 27.36
C GLU A 117 0.36 7.12 26.59
N ILE A 118 1.60 7.39 26.19
CA ILE A 118 1.98 8.61 25.45
C ILE A 118 1.90 8.36 23.93
N ALA A 119 2.10 7.12 23.49
CA ALA A 119 2.00 6.73 22.08
C ALA A 119 1.48 5.29 21.96
N PRO A 120 0.50 5.04 21.08
CA PRO A 120 -0.02 3.69 20.82
C PRO A 120 1.06 2.72 20.33
N ALA A 121 0.83 1.44 20.52
CA ALA A 121 1.67 0.38 19.98
C ALA A 121 1.92 0.53 18.46
N GLU A 122 3.19 0.40 18.06
CA GLU A 122 3.58 0.58 16.66
C GLU A 122 3.09 -0.60 15.80
N ALA A 123 2.35 -0.29 14.73
CA ALA A 123 1.89 -1.29 13.78
C ALA A 123 3.03 -1.79 12.88
N PRO A 124 2.96 -3.03 12.35
CA PRO A 124 3.94 -3.52 11.39
C PRO A 124 4.06 -2.59 10.17
N LEU A 125 5.29 -2.41 9.68
CA LEU A 125 5.52 -1.66 8.46
C LEU A 125 4.94 -2.44 7.28
N THR A 126 3.89 -1.91 6.66
CA THR A 126 3.28 -2.50 5.47
C THR A 126 3.97 -1.98 4.22
N VAL A 127 4.40 -2.88 3.35
CA VAL A 127 5.01 -2.56 2.06
C VAL A 127 4.12 -3.12 0.96
N LEU A 128 3.65 -2.24 0.07
CA LEU A 128 2.92 -2.64 -1.13
C LEU A 128 3.91 -2.88 -2.26
N VAL A 129 3.85 -4.07 -2.84
CA VAL A 129 4.64 -4.49 -3.99
C VAL A 129 3.71 -4.64 -5.18
N LEU A 130 3.90 -3.80 -6.20
CA LEU A 130 3.19 -3.85 -7.49
C LEU A 130 4.23 -4.06 -8.61
N GLY A 131 4.97 -5.15 -8.49
CA GLY A 131 6.09 -5.51 -9.36
C GLY A 131 7.43 -4.86 -8.97
N PRO A 132 8.50 -5.14 -9.74
CA PRO A 132 9.88 -4.81 -9.34
C PRO A 132 10.19 -3.32 -9.32
N ARG A 133 9.35 -2.50 -9.96
CA ARG A 133 9.52 -1.04 -10.10
C ARG A 133 8.66 -0.24 -9.13
N ARG A 134 7.81 -0.90 -8.34
CA ARG A 134 6.86 -0.23 -7.45
C ARG A 134 6.78 -1.00 -6.14
N VAL A 135 7.77 -0.75 -5.30
CA VAL A 135 7.86 -1.22 -3.92
C VAL A 135 7.77 0.01 -3.04
N VAL A 136 6.68 0.16 -2.30
CA VAL A 136 6.40 1.39 -1.54
C VAL A 136 5.95 1.07 -0.11
N PRO A 137 6.47 1.80 0.89
CA PRO A 137 5.92 1.73 2.24
C PRO A 137 4.54 2.39 2.24
N VAL A 138 3.55 1.74 2.85
CA VAL A 138 2.18 2.22 2.85
C VAL A 138 1.52 2.06 4.21
N ARG A 139 0.50 2.88 4.46
CA ARG A 139 -0.50 2.68 5.50
C ARG A 139 -1.82 2.36 4.82
N ILE A 140 -2.49 1.31 5.27
CA ILE A 140 -3.85 0.99 4.81
C ILE A 140 -4.79 2.02 5.43
N THR A 141 -5.57 2.69 4.59
CA THR A 141 -6.54 3.72 4.98
C THR A 141 -7.98 3.25 4.82
N GLU A 142 -8.22 2.35 3.87
CA GLU A 142 -9.54 1.76 3.61
C GLU A 142 -9.35 0.26 3.38
N PHE A 143 -10.21 -0.56 4.00
CA PHE A 143 -10.19 -2.01 3.84
C PHE A 143 -11.64 -2.50 3.87
N SER A 144 -12.06 -3.15 2.80
CA SER A 144 -13.40 -3.72 2.67
C SER A 144 -13.28 -5.11 2.04
N VAL A 145 -14.01 -6.07 2.59
CA VAL A 145 -14.04 -7.45 2.10
C VAL A 145 -15.46 -7.80 1.71
N THR A 146 -15.63 -8.26 0.48
CA THR A 146 -16.85 -8.91 0.01
C THR A 146 -16.60 -10.40 -0.09
N GLU A 147 -17.21 -11.17 0.80
CA GLU A 147 -17.12 -12.63 0.83
C GLU A 147 -18.27 -13.24 0.01
N GLU A 148 -17.93 -14.14 -0.90
CA GLU A 148 -18.88 -14.74 -1.84
C GLU A 148 -18.61 -16.23 -1.98
N ALA A 149 -19.68 -17.02 -2.17
CA ALA A 149 -19.64 -18.46 -2.27
C ALA A 149 -18.98 -19.14 -1.05
N PHE A 150 -19.63 -20.15 -0.49
CA PHE A 150 -19.18 -20.76 0.75
C PHE A 150 -19.08 -22.28 0.60
N ASP A 151 -18.13 -22.88 1.31
CA ASP A 151 -18.04 -24.33 1.44
C ASP A 151 -19.11 -24.88 2.41
N ALA A 152 -19.10 -26.20 2.63
CA ALA A 152 -20.04 -26.86 3.54
C ALA A 152 -19.91 -26.43 5.02
N SER A 153 -18.76 -25.87 5.40
CA SER A 153 -18.45 -25.36 6.73
C SER A 153 -18.65 -23.85 6.84
N LEU A 154 -19.21 -23.22 5.80
CA LEU A 154 -19.43 -21.78 5.69
C LEU A 154 -18.13 -20.96 5.60
N ASN A 155 -17.03 -21.54 5.13
CA ASN A 155 -15.83 -20.78 4.80
C ASN A 155 -15.97 -20.11 3.43
N PRO A 156 -15.63 -18.82 3.28
CA PRO A 156 -15.66 -18.15 1.98
C PRO A 156 -14.67 -18.82 1.03
N ILE A 157 -15.13 -19.16 -0.17
CA ILE A 157 -14.29 -19.70 -1.24
C ILE A 157 -13.97 -18.66 -2.31
N ARG A 158 -14.71 -17.54 -2.36
CA ARG A 158 -14.34 -16.35 -3.12
C ARG A 158 -14.37 -15.11 -2.25
N ALA A 159 -13.43 -14.21 -2.48
CA ALA A 159 -13.40 -12.94 -1.78
C ALA A 159 -12.84 -11.84 -2.68
N LYS A 160 -13.50 -10.68 -2.62
CA LYS A 160 -13.01 -9.45 -3.23
C LYS A 160 -12.61 -8.48 -2.12
N VAL A 161 -11.33 -8.13 -2.06
CA VAL A 161 -10.76 -7.24 -1.06
C VAL A 161 -10.46 -5.89 -1.71
N SER A 162 -11.26 -4.88 -1.40
CA SER A 162 -11.01 -3.50 -1.80
C SER A 162 -10.11 -2.80 -0.79
N VAL A 163 -8.93 -2.35 -1.25
CA VAL A 163 -7.94 -1.71 -0.39
C VAL A 163 -7.63 -0.30 -0.88
N GLY A 164 -7.75 0.66 0.02
CA GLY A 164 -7.18 2.00 -0.12
C GLY A 164 -5.93 2.10 0.74
N VAL A 165 -4.82 2.54 0.14
CA VAL A 165 -3.56 2.76 0.86
C VAL A 165 -3.01 4.15 0.59
N ARG A 166 -2.36 4.71 1.60
CA ARG A 166 -1.55 5.93 1.49
C ARG A 166 -0.07 5.57 1.56
N VAL A 167 0.73 6.10 0.64
CA VAL A 167 2.19 5.96 0.68
C VAL A 167 2.75 6.76 1.86
N LEU A 168 3.61 6.11 2.63
CA LEU A 168 4.35 6.74 3.72
C LEU A 168 5.62 7.36 3.17
N THR A 169 5.87 8.61 3.53
CA THR A 169 7.01 9.40 3.05
C THR A 169 8.06 9.58 4.15
N VAL A 170 9.16 10.27 3.83
CA VAL A 170 10.14 10.69 4.84
C VAL A 170 9.56 11.68 5.86
N ASP A 171 8.49 12.40 5.51
CA ASP A 171 7.81 13.30 6.46
C ASP A 171 7.02 12.52 7.51
N ASP A 172 6.57 11.29 7.17
CA ASP A 172 5.79 10.43 8.05
C ASP A 172 6.68 9.52 8.92
N LEU A 173 7.80 9.03 8.36
CA LEU A 173 8.64 8.00 8.99
C LEU A 173 10.04 8.50 9.39
N GLY A 174 10.49 9.63 8.86
CA GLY A 174 11.86 10.11 8.99
C GLY A 174 12.87 9.38 8.10
N TYR A 175 14.04 10.00 7.93
CA TYR A 175 15.11 9.52 7.03
C TYR A 175 15.83 8.26 7.54
N LEU A 176 15.91 8.09 8.86
CA LEU A 176 16.62 6.96 9.49
C LEU A 176 15.76 5.69 9.58
N HIS A 177 14.44 5.81 9.42
CA HIS A 177 13.54 4.67 9.47
C HIS A 177 13.63 3.84 8.18
N LYS A 178 13.56 2.51 8.29
CA LYS A 178 13.65 1.60 7.13
C LYS A 178 12.60 1.93 6.06
N GLY A 179 11.38 2.27 6.47
CA GLY A 179 10.33 2.71 5.55
C GLY A 179 10.66 4.03 4.85
N GLY A 180 11.31 4.99 5.51
CA GLY A 180 11.79 6.20 4.86
C GLY A 180 12.82 5.89 3.76
N GLY A 181 13.75 4.97 4.02
CA GLY A 181 14.70 4.47 3.01
C GLY A 181 14.03 3.79 1.81
N LEU A 182 12.99 2.98 2.04
CA LEU A 182 12.18 2.40 0.97
C LEU A 182 11.51 3.47 0.11
N TYR A 183 10.95 4.51 0.74
CA TYR A 183 10.35 5.63 0.03
C TYR A 183 11.37 6.38 -0.85
N LEU A 184 12.54 6.70 -0.31
CA LEU A 184 13.60 7.40 -1.06
C LEU A 184 14.08 6.60 -2.27
N THR A 185 14.20 5.27 -2.11
CA THR A 185 14.56 4.37 -3.22
C THR A 185 13.48 4.39 -4.30
N HIS A 186 12.21 4.35 -3.90
CA HIS A 186 11.09 4.48 -4.82
C HIS A 186 11.06 5.84 -5.54
N LEU A 187 11.35 6.93 -4.83
CA LEU A 187 11.42 8.28 -5.40
C LEU A 187 12.53 8.38 -6.45
N GLN A 188 13.73 7.90 -6.15
CA GLN A 188 14.84 7.87 -7.10
C GLN A 188 14.50 7.07 -8.37
N GLN A 189 13.79 5.95 -8.22
CA GLN A 189 13.30 5.19 -9.37
C GLN A 189 12.30 5.99 -10.20
N LYS A 190 11.35 6.70 -9.56
CA LYS A 190 10.39 7.58 -10.24
C LYS A 190 11.08 8.68 -11.03
N GLU A 191 12.09 9.34 -10.45
CA GLU A 191 12.88 10.37 -11.13
C GLU A 191 13.60 9.82 -12.36
N ARG A 192 14.19 8.61 -12.25
CA ARG A 192 14.85 7.96 -13.39
C ARG A 192 13.88 7.66 -14.53
N PHE A 193 12.65 7.26 -14.22
CA PHE A 193 11.62 7.07 -15.25
C PHE A 193 11.08 8.40 -15.80
N ALA A 194 10.97 9.43 -14.96
CA ALA A 194 10.55 10.75 -15.39
C ALA A 194 11.54 11.36 -16.38
N ALA A 195 12.85 11.17 -16.16
CA ALA A 195 13.90 11.63 -17.07
C ALA A 195 13.83 11.00 -18.48
N ALA A 196 13.12 9.88 -18.64
CA ALA A 196 12.89 9.28 -19.96
C ALA A 196 11.77 9.97 -20.77
N VAL A 197 10.98 10.86 -20.12
CA VAL A 197 9.89 11.62 -20.74
C VAL A 197 10.33 13.08 -20.87
N ASP A 198 11.03 13.37 -21.96
CA ASP A 198 11.46 14.73 -22.32
C ASP A 198 11.11 14.99 -23.78
N HIS A 199 10.13 15.88 -23.98
CA HIS A 199 9.56 16.19 -25.29
C HIS A 199 9.60 17.70 -25.51
N PRO A 200 9.93 18.17 -26.72
CA PRO A 200 9.92 19.59 -27.02
C PRO A 200 8.49 20.16 -26.94
N VAL A 201 8.37 21.45 -26.64
CA VAL A 201 7.08 22.18 -26.64
C VAL A 201 6.33 22.11 -27.98
N THR A 202 7.02 21.74 -29.06
CA THR A 202 6.41 21.51 -30.37
C THR A 202 5.49 20.30 -30.41
N ASP A 203 5.70 19.31 -29.53
CA ASP A 203 4.87 18.10 -29.48
C ASP A 203 3.44 18.41 -28.98
N VAL A 204 3.26 19.55 -28.30
CA VAL A 204 1.92 20.09 -27.97
C VAL A 204 1.37 21.05 -29.04
N GLY A 205 1.96 21.08 -30.23
CA GLY A 205 1.48 21.86 -31.38
C GLY A 205 1.83 23.35 -31.34
N VAL A 206 2.69 23.79 -30.40
CA VAL A 206 3.15 25.18 -30.34
C VAL A 206 4.42 25.35 -31.19
N PRO A 207 4.43 26.23 -32.20
CA PRO A 207 5.61 26.44 -33.04
C PRO A 207 6.75 27.06 -32.22
N ARG A 208 8.00 26.74 -32.57
CA ARG A 208 9.18 27.40 -31.98
C ARG A 208 9.16 28.87 -32.39
N ILE A 209 9.20 29.76 -31.38
CA ILE A 209 9.39 31.21 -31.54
C ILE A 209 10.87 31.48 -31.78
#